data_AF-A0A1W9QUU8-F1
#
_entry.id   AF-A0A1W9QUU8-F1
#
_cell.length_a   1.000
_cell.length_b   1.000
_cell.length_c   1.000
_cell.angle_alpha   90.00
_cell.angle_beta   90.00
_cell.angle_gamma   90.00
#
_symmetry.space_group_name_H-M   'P 1'
#
loop_
_entity.id
_entity.type
_entity.pdbx_description
1 polymer ?
#
loop_
_entity_poly.entity_id
_entity_poly.type
_entity_poly.pdbx_seq_one_letter_code
_entity_poly.pdbx_strand_id
1 'polypeptide(L)'
;PSKTTIVDLMTADQKVLPTQVDEQIPATPNLHHDYSVMIDQKTGKQVLTVGDHWKLSQALDNETRAKVDRRGMCYSCHQSIPEGNLAVSAMTHAAEMAGVKIDKEMHTDILHKLLNIGAWLQVLLPLLGLTSAVWFFLRYRRKKR
;
A
#
# COMPACT_ATOMS: atom_id res chain seq x y z
N PRO A 1 -2.56 -28.98 -17.52
CA PRO A 1 -3.37 -30.22 -17.62
C PRO A 1 -4.22 -30.18 -18.90
N SER A 2 -4.21 -31.25 -19.70
CA SER A 2 -5.01 -31.35 -20.94
C SER A 2 -6.45 -31.80 -20.69
N LYS A 3 -6.80 -32.13 -19.45
CA LYS A 3 -8.12 -32.52 -19.01
C LYS A 3 -8.61 -31.52 -17.97
N THR A 4 -9.91 -31.26 -17.98
CA THR A 4 -10.60 -30.53 -16.92
C THR A 4 -10.26 -31.13 -15.57
N THR A 5 -9.91 -30.29 -14.61
CA THR A 5 -9.60 -30.71 -13.24
C THR A 5 -10.19 -29.68 -12.29
N ILE A 6 -10.67 -30.15 -11.15
CA ILE A 6 -11.09 -29.31 -10.03
C ILE A 6 -9.89 -29.22 -9.08
N VAL A 7 -9.42 -28.00 -8.81
CA VAL A 7 -8.34 -27.74 -7.85
C VAL A 7 -8.96 -27.03 -6.66
N ASP A 8 -9.00 -27.70 -5.52
CA ASP A 8 -9.67 -27.17 -4.34
C ASP A 8 -9.05 -27.61 -3.02
N LEU A 9 -9.48 -26.99 -1.93
CA LEU A 9 -9.02 -27.26 -0.57
C LEU A 9 -9.47 -28.66 -0.13
N MET A 10 -8.52 -29.41 0.40
CA MET A 10 -8.74 -30.72 1.00
C MET A 10 -8.29 -30.71 2.46
N THR A 11 -8.94 -31.53 3.28
CA THR A 11 -8.42 -31.88 4.61
C THR A 11 -7.15 -32.72 4.50
N ALA A 12 -6.45 -32.91 5.63
CA ALA A 12 -5.24 -33.74 5.67
C ALA A 12 -5.49 -35.22 5.28
N ASP A 13 -6.72 -35.70 5.47
CA ASP A 13 -7.23 -37.01 5.03
C ASP A 13 -7.78 -37.01 3.58
N GLN A 14 -7.48 -35.98 2.80
CA GLN A 14 -7.85 -35.84 1.38
C GLN A 14 -9.35 -35.70 1.11
N LYS A 15 -10.14 -35.26 2.09
CA LYS A 15 -11.55 -34.94 1.88
C LYS A 15 -11.68 -33.53 1.29
N VAL A 16 -12.26 -33.43 0.11
CA VAL A 16 -12.59 -32.14 -0.53
C VAL A 16 -13.56 -31.38 0.35
N LEU A 17 -13.19 -30.14 0.71
CA LEU A 17 -13.96 -29.29 1.62
C LEU A 17 -15.12 -28.56 0.93
N PRO A 18 -14.97 -28.04 -0.30
CA PRO A 18 -16.04 -27.26 -0.90
C PRO A 18 -17.16 -28.10 -1.50
N THR A 19 -18.37 -27.61 -1.33
CA THR A 19 -19.61 -28.22 -1.83
C THR A 19 -20.04 -27.65 -3.18
N GLN A 20 -19.49 -26.50 -3.56
CA GLN A 20 -19.67 -25.88 -4.87
C GLN A 20 -18.29 -25.76 -5.50
N VAL A 21 -18.12 -26.39 -6.66
CA VAL A 21 -16.85 -26.45 -7.38
C VAL A 21 -17.03 -25.85 -8.77
N ASP A 22 -16.01 -25.15 -9.23
CA ASP A 22 -15.91 -24.68 -10.61
C ASP A 22 -14.78 -25.41 -11.33
N GLU A 23 -14.90 -25.58 -12.64
CA GLU A 23 -13.93 -26.28 -13.45
C GLU A 23 -12.73 -25.39 -13.78
N GLN A 24 -11.50 -25.89 -13.60
CA GLN A 24 -10.34 -25.15 -14.07
C GLN A 24 -10.24 -25.25 -15.59
N ILE A 25 -10.12 -24.09 -16.24
CA ILE A 25 -9.96 -23.99 -17.70
C ILE A 25 -8.79 -24.88 -18.15
N PRO A 26 -9.01 -25.82 -19.09
CA PRO A 26 -7.96 -26.71 -19.56
C PRO A 26 -6.87 -25.94 -20.31
N ALA A 27 -5.68 -26.54 -20.42
CA ALA A 27 -4.57 -25.92 -21.14
C ALA A 27 -4.92 -25.69 -22.62
N THR A 28 -4.73 -24.46 -23.11
CA THR A 28 -4.88 -24.13 -24.53
C THR A 28 -3.71 -24.70 -25.33
N PRO A 29 -3.93 -25.52 -26.38
CA PRO A 29 -2.88 -26.31 -27.05
C PRO A 29 -1.67 -25.55 -27.60
N ASN A 30 -1.84 -24.27 -27.95
CA ASN A 30 -0.79 -23.42 -28.53
C ASN A 30 -0.25 -22.37 -27.54
N LEU A 31 -0.57 -22.52 -26.26
CA LEU A 31 -0.10 -21.63 -25.20
C LEU A 31 1.18 -22.22 -24.59
N HIS A 32 2.31 -22.01 -25.27
CA HIS A 32 3.60 -22.62 -24.90
C HIS A 32 4.28 -21.98 -23.68
N HIS A 33 3.78 -20.82 -23.23
CA HIS A 33 4.30 -20.10 -22.08
C HIS A 33 3.29 -20.14 -20.93
N ASP A 34 3.79 -20.13 -19.69
CA ASP A 34 2.96 -19.95 -18.51
C ASP A 34 2.70 -18.46 -18.29
N TYR A 35 1.52 -17.99 -18.73
CA TYR A 35 1.11 -16.60 -18.60
C TYR A 35 0.66 -16.24 -17.18
N SER A 36 0.61 -17.21 -16.25
CA SER A 36 0.44 -16.93 -14.82
C SER A 36 1.75 -16.49 -14.16
N VAL A 37 2.89 -16.66 -14.84
CA VAL A 37 4.19 -16.22 -14.35
C VAL A 37 4.33 -14.74 -14.64
N MET A 38 4.21 -13.89 -13.60
CA MET A 38 4.52 -12.46 -13.73
C MET A 38 6.03 -12.18 -13.65
N ILE A 39 6.78 -13.08 -13.01
CA ILE A 39 8.20 -12.95 -12.70
C ILE A 39 8.88 -14.27 -13.00
N ASP A 40 9.88 -14.25 -13.88
CA ASP A 40 10.75 -15.40 -14.09
C ASP A 40 11.54 -15.69 -12.80
N GLN A 41 11.30 -16.86 -12.20
CA GLN A 41 11.88 -17.20 -10.89
C GLN A 41 13.39 -17.43 -10.94
N LYS A 42 13.98 -17.70 -12.11
CA LYS A 42 15.41 -17.99 -12.26
C LYS A 42 16.24 -16.73 -12.46
N THR A 43 15.70 -15.78 -13.22
CA THR A 43 16.38 -14.54 -13.62
C THR A 43 15.88 -13.33 -12.83
N GLY A 44 14.76 -13.47 -12.11
CA GLY A 44 14.04 -12.38 -11.45
C GLY A 44 13.33 -11.45 -12.43
N LYS A 45 13.53 -11.61 -13.75
CA LYS A 45 13.00 -10.71 -14.77
C LYS A 45 11.48 -10.69 -14.73
N GLN A 46 10.89 -9.50 -14.66
CA GLN A 46 9.45 -9.35 -14.84
C GLN A 46 9.10 -9.67 -16.30
N VAL A 47 8.30 -10.72 -16.50
CA VAL A 47 7.90 -11.21 -17.83
C VAL A 47 6.47 -10.78 -18.22
N LEU A 48 5.73 -10.23 -17.25
CA LEU A 48 4.41 -9.64 -17.47
C LEU A 48 4.31 -8.29 -16.75
N THR A 49 4.00 -7.23 -17.49
CA THR A 49 3.67 -5.91 -16.94
C THR A 49 2.19 -5.65 -17.11
N VAL A 50 1.46 -5.53 -15.99
CA VAL A 50 0.17 -4.83 -16.00
C VAL A 50 0.50 -3.35 -15.94
N GLY A 51 0.79 -2.75 -17.10
CA GLY A 51 0.99 -1.31 -17.20
C GLY A 51 -0.34 -0.59 -17.03
N ASP A 52 -0.37 0.48 -16.23
CA ASP A 52 -1.45 1.46 -16.29
C ASP A 52 -1.18 2.47 -17.44
N HIS A 53 -2.19 3.28 -17.78
CA HIS A 53 -2.15 4.23 -18.88
C HIS A 53 -1.27 5.47 -18.61
N TRP A 54 -0.43 5.49 -17.57
CA TRP A 54 0.37 6.67 -17.23
C TRP A 54 1.73 6.69 -17.91
N LYS A 55 2.16 7.90 -18.31
CA LYS A 55 3.35 8.17 -19.14
C LYS A 55 4.68 7.66 -18.54
N LEU A 56 4.69 7.27 -17.27
CA LEU A 56 5.86 6.78 -16.53
C LEU A 56 5.66 5.38 -15.95
N SER A 57 4.62 4.65 -16.36
CA SER A 57 4.40 3.28 -15.90
C SER A 57 5.41 2.36 -16.59
N GLN A 58 6.18 1.62 -15.80
CA GLN A 58 7.13 0.61 -16.28
C GLN A 58 7.15 -0.59 -15.33
N ALA A 59 7.68 -1.72 -15.79
CA ALA A 59 8.03 -2.82 -14.90
C ALA A 59 8.92 -2.30 -13.77
N LEU A 60 8.63 -2.69 -12.52
CA LEU A 60 9.57 -2.44 -11.43
C LEU A 60 10.79 -3.34 -11.66
N ASP A 61 11.98 -2.77 -11.69
CA ASP A 61 13.22 -3.54 -11.76
C ASP A 61 13.43 -4.37 -10.47
N ASN A 62 14.40 -5.28 -10.50
CA ASN A 62 14.67 -6.19 -9.38
C ASN A 62 15.06 -5.47 -8.09
N GLU A 63 15.80 -4.36 -8.18
CA GLU A 63 16.23 -3.58 -7.03
C GLU A 63 15.02 -2.88 -6.40
N THR A 64 14.19 -2.25 -7.22
CA THR A 64 12.96 -1.59 -6.75
C THR A 64 11.99 -2.60 -6.14
N ARG A 65 11.80 -3.77 -6.77
CA ARG A 65 10.94 -4.84 -6.23
C ARG A 65 11.46 -5.41 -4.91
N ALA A 66 12.76 -5.54 -4.76
CA ALA A 66 13.36 -6.02 -3.50
C ALA A 66 13.14 -5.02 -2.35
N LYS A 67 13.02 -3.72 -2.65
CA LYS A 67 12.80 -2.66 -1.66
C LYS A 67 11.32 -2.41 -1.35
N VAL A 68 10.41 -2.82 -2.22
CA VAL A 68 8.96 -2.64 -2.03
C VAL A 68 8.38 -3.87 -1.29
N ASP A 69 8.18 -3.74 0.02
CA ASP A 69 7.38 -4.73 0.76
C ASP A 69 5.88 -4.43 0.63
N ARG A 70 5.22 -5.14 -0.29
CA ARG A 70 3.77 -5.01 -0.49
C ARG A 70 2.95 -5.54 0.70
N ARG A 71 3.54 -6.39 1.55
CA ARG A 71 2.84 -7.00 2.69
C ARG A 71 2.79 -6.06 3.88
N GLY A 72 3.77 -5.16 4.02
CA GLY A 72 3.89 -4.23 5.14
C GLY A 72 3.03 -2.98 5.05
N MET A 73 2.54 -2.59 3.87
CA MET A 73 1.94 -1.26 3.67
C MET A 73 0.68 -1.01 4.52
N CYS A 74 -0.23 -1.97 4.62
CA CYS A 74 -1.41 -1.85 5.49
C CYS A 74 -0.99 -1.82 6.97
N TYR A 75 -0.03 -2.66 7.35
CA TYR A 75 0.49 -2.70 8.71
C TYR A 75 1.19 -1.38 9.09
N SER A 76 1.94 -0.74 8.19
CA SER A 76 2.60 0.54 8.45
C SER A 76 1.61 1.64 8.86
N CYS A 77 0.40 1.63 8.30
CA CYS A 77 -0.64 2.59 8.69
C CYS A 77 -1.38 2.14 9.98
N HIS A 78 -1.60 0.84 10.16
CA HIS A 78 -2.35 0.30 11.29
C HIS A 78 -1.51 -0.05 12.52
N GLN A 79 -0.19 0.05 12.46
CA GLN A 79 0.73 -0.35 13.53
C GLN A 79 0.37 0.26 14.89
N SER A 80 -0.14 1.50 14.89
CA SER A 80 -0.50 2.23 16.10
C SER A 80 -2.02 2.39 16.29
N ILE A 81 -2.83 1.77 15.44
CA ILE A 81 -4.30 1.84 15.51
C ILE A 81 -4.83 0.53 16.14
N PRO A 82 -5.75 0.59 17.12
CA PRO A 82 -6.31 1.79 17.74
C PRO A 82 -5.53 2.30 18.95
N GLU A 83 -4.77 1.45 19.65
CA GLU A 83 -4.25 1.78 21.00
C GLU A 83 -2.76 2.16 21.06
N GLY A 84 -2.02 2.10 19.95
CA GLY A 84 -0.57 2.32 19.96
C GLY A 84 -0.14 3.78 20.18
N ASN A 85 -1.07 4.73 20.17
CA ASN A 85 -0.82 6.15 20.42
C ASN A 85 -2.03 6.79 21.11
N LEU A 86 -1.78 7.64 22.12
CA LEU A 86 -2.85 8.28 22.90
C LEU A 86 -3.81 9.12 22.05
N ALA A 87 -3.30 9.91 21.10
CA ALA A 87 -4.12 10.72 20.21
C ALA A 87 -4.93 9.84 19.25
N VAL A 88 -4.33 8.77 18.72
CA VAL A 88 -5.02 7.78 17.87
C VAL A 88 -6.14 7.10 18.66
N SER A 89 -5.84 6.61 19.86
CA SER A 89 -6.80 5.94 20.75
C SER A 89 -7.98 6.84 21.10
N ALA A 90 -7.71 8.12 21.42
CA ALA A 90 -8.76 9.10 21.68
C ALA A 90 -9.66 9.33 20.45
N MET A 91 -9.08 9.43 19.25
CA MET A 91 -9.86 9.60 18.01
C MET A 91 -10.69 8.36 17.68
N THR A 92 -10.12 7.16 17.83
CA THR A 92 -10.85 5.91 17.56
C THR A 92 -11.99 5.72 18.55
N HIS A 93 -11.77 6.03 19.83
CA HIS A 93 -12.82 5.95 20.84
C HIS A 93 -13.93 6.99 20.59
N ALA A 94 -13.58 8.23 20.22
CA ALA A 94 -14.57 9.24 19.87
C ALA A 94 -15.42 8.83 18.66
N ALA A 95 -14.79 8.23 17.63
CA ALA A 95 -15.50 7.72 16.46
C ALA A 95 -16.44 6.55 16.81
N GLU A 96 -16.01 5.65 17.69
CA GLU A 96 -16.81 4.54 18.21
C GLU A 96 -18.03 5.05 18.99
N MET A 97 -17.82 5.99 19.92
CA MET A 97 -18.89 6.61 20.71
C MET A 97 -19.88 7.38 19.85
N ALA A 98 -19.42 7.96 18.74
CA ALA A 98 -20.27 8.61 17.75
C ALA A 98 -20.96 7.63 16.77
N GLY A 99 -20.71 6.33 16.88
CA GLY A 99 -21.29 5.30 16.00
C GLY A 99 -20.82 5.39 14.55
N VAL A 100 -19.67 6.01 14.29
CA VAL A 100 -19.13 6.20 12.93
C VAL A 100 -18.59 4.89 12.41
N LYS A 101 -19.12 4.42 11.27
CA LYS A 101 -18.60 3.27 10.54
C LYS A 101 -17.68 3.76 9.42
N ILE A 102 -16.47 3.24 9.38
CA ILE A 102 -15.50 3.56 8.32
C ILE A 102 -15.72 2.60 7.16
N ASP A 103 -16.21 3.13 6.04
CA ASP A 103 -16.30 2.42 4.77
C ASP A 103 -15.07 2.72 3.87
N LYS A 104 -15.07 2.15 2.66
CA LYS A 104 -13.94 2.26 1.72
C LYS A 104 -13.71 3.70 1.28
N GLU A 105 -14.78 4.43 1.02
CA GLU A 105 -14.77 5.81 0.56
C GLU A 105 -14.21 6.73 1.66
N MET A 106 -14.71 6.58 2.88
CA MET A 106 -14.24 7.32 4.05
C MET A 106 -12.77 7.00 4.37
N HIS A 107 -12.39 5.72 4.32
CA HIS A 107 -11.00 5.31 4.52
C HIS A 107 -10.07 5.98 3.51
N THR A 108 -10.46 6.02 2.23
CA THR A 108 -9.65 6.65 1.17
C THR A 108 -9.54 8.16 1.35
N ASP A 109 -10.62 8.83 1.75
CA ASP A 109 -10.63 10.27 2.03
C ASP A 109 -9.73 10.65 3.22
N ILE A 110 -9.78 9.87 4.32
CA ILE A 110 -8.89 10.06 5.48
C ILE A 110 -7.42 9.96 5.05
N LEU A 111 -7.07 8.93 4.28
CA LEU A 111 -5.70 8.75 3.78
C LEU A 111 -5.26 9.93 2.90
N HIS A 112 -6.11 10.39 1.98
CA HIS A 112 -5.81 11.52 1.11
C HIS A 112 -5.56 12.81 1.90
N LYS A 113 -6.39 13.09 2.91
CA LYS A 113 -6.23 14.25 3.80
C LYS A 113 -4.94 14.17 4.61
N LEU A 114 -4.66 13.02 5.21
CA LEU A 114 -3.45 12.82 6.00
C LEU A 114 -2.17 13.02 5.16
N LEU A 115 -2.14 12.50 3.93
CA LEU A 115 -1.01 12.68 3.02
C LEU A 115 -0.78 14.16 2.67
N ASN A 116 -1.83 14.88 2.30
CA ASN A 116 -1.73 16.30 1.93
C ASN A 116 -1.31 17.18 3.13
N ILE A 117 -1.91 16.94 4.30
CA ILE A 117 -1.57 17.68 5.52
C ILE A 117 -0.11 17.41 5.92
N GLY A 118 0.31 16.14 5.91
CA GLY A 118 1.67 15.75 6.20
C GLY A 118 2.69 16.41 5.26
N ALA A 119 2.42 16.39 3.95
CA ALA A 119 3.28 17.03 2.96
C ALA A 119 3.42 18.54 3.17
N TRP A 120 2.31 19.25 3.36
CA TRP A 120 2.35 20.69 3.59
C TRP A 120 3.03 21.06 4.91
N LEU A 121 2.81 20.30 5.98
CA LEU A 121 3.49 20.52 7.26
C LEU A 121 5.01 20.34 7.13
N GLN A 122 5.44 19.28 6.44
CA GLN A 122 6.88 19.02 6.21
C GLN A 122 7.56 20.14 5.42
N VAL A 123 6.85 20.81 4.51
CA VAL A 123 7.41 21.92 3.71
C VAL A 123 7.32 23.25 4.46
N LEU A 124 6.19 23.56 5.09
CA LEU A 124 5.96 24.87 5.69
C LEU A 124 6.73 25.07 7.00
N LEU A 125 6.88 24.03 7.83
CA LEU A 125 7.56 24.16 9.13
C LEU A 125 9.04 24.58 8.98
N PRO A 126 9.86 23.97 8.10
CA PRO A 126 11.23 24.42 7.87
C PRO A 126 11.30 25.84 7.28
N LEU A 127 10.41 26.17 6.34
CA LEU A 127 10.37 27.51 5.73
C LEU A 127 10.05 28.59 6.77
N LEU A 128 9.06 28.35 7.63
CA LEU A 128 8.72 29.25 8.73
C LEU A 128 9.84 29.34 9.76
N GLY A 129 10.51 28.23 10.07
CA GLY A 129 11.68 28.20 10.96
C GLY A 129 12.83 29.04 10.43
N LEU A 130 13.20 28.88 9.16
CA LEU A 130 14.28 29.64 8.51
C LEU A 130 13.96 31.14 8.42
N THR A 131 12.76 31.49 7.97
CA THR A 131 12.34 32.89 7.87
C THR A 131 12.30 33.57 9.23
N SER A 132 11.81 32.89 10.26
CA SER A 132 11.80 33.39 11.64
C SER A 132 13.22 33.58 12.18
N ALA A 133 14.13 32.63 11.93
CA ALA A 133 15.52 32.74 12.35
C ALA A 133 16.24 33.91 11.68
N VAL A 134 16.07 34.08 10.37
CA VAL A 134 16.62 35.22 9.62
C VAL A 134 16.06 36.53 10.16
N TRP A 135 14.75 36.62 10.38
CA TRP A 135 14.10 37.81 10.92
C TRP A 135 14.64 38.17 12.31
N PHE A 136 14.76 37.20 13.22
CA PHE A 136 15.32 37.40 14.56
C PHE A 136 16.78 37.86 14.50
N PHE A 137 17.59 37.25 13.62
CA PHE A 137 18.98 37.62 13.42
C PHE A 137 19.14 39.06 12.91
N LEU A 138 18.34 39.45 11.91
CA LEU A 138 18.33 40.82 11.38
C LEU A 138 17.88 41.84 12.45
N ARG A 139 16.86 41.49 13.25
CA ARG A 139 16.38 42.35 14.36
C ARG A 139 17.43 42.51 15.46
N TYR A 140 18.16 41.45 15.79
CA TYR A 140 19.26 41.49 16.76
C TYR A 140 20.42 42.38 16.28
N ARG A 141 20.81 42.28 15.00
CA ARG A 141 21.86 43.14 14.42
C ARG A 141 21.48 44.61 14.38
N ARG A 142 20.20 44.94 14.15
CA ARG A 142 19.71 46.34 14.15
C ARG A 142 19.71 46.98 15.55
N LYS A 143 19.61 46.20 16.64
CA LYS A 143 19.69 46.74 18.02
C LYS A 143 21.11 46.98 18.51
N LYS A 144 22.13 46.39 17.87
CA LYS A 144 23.55 46.56 18.23
C LYS A 144 24.26 47.68 17.45
N ARG A 145 23.64 48.23 16.41
CA ARG A 145 24.06 49.48 15.75
C ARG A 145 23.29 50.63 16.35
#